data_AF-L5NDT4-F1
#
_entry.id   AF-L5NDT4-F1
#
_cell.length_a   1.000
_cell.length_b   1.000
_cell.length_c   1.000
_cell.angle_alpha   90.00
_cell.angle_beta   90.00
_cell.angle_gamma   90.00
#
_symmetry.space_group_name_H-M   'P 1'
#
loop_
_entity.id
_entity.type
_entity.pdbx_description
1 polymer ?
#
loop_
_entity_poly.entity_id
_entity_poly.type
_entity_poly.pdbx_seq_one_letter_code
_entity_poly.pdbx_strand_id
1 'polypeptide(L)'
;MEKNSKAVVVFSGGQDSTTCLYWALEKFDHVEAVTFDYDQRHKEEIEVAKEIAADKGVRHHILDMALLNQLAPNALTRNDMEVKDGENGELPSTFVPGRNLLFLSFASILARQIGAKHVITGVCETDFSGYPDCRDVFVKSLNVTLNLSMDDEFVLHTPLMWLDKAETWELADTLGGFEYVREKTLTCYNGIRGEGCGDCPACRLRQNGLDMYLAQKEVSR
;
A
#
# COMPACT_ATOMS: atom_id res chain seq x y z
N MET A 1 -7.63 19.11 -22.87
CA MET A 1 -8.20 18.54 -21.64
C MET A 1 -7.19 18.81 -20.55
N GLU A 2 -7.50 19.72 -19.62
CA GLU A 2 -6.67 19.90 -18.43
C GLU A 2 -6.57 18.55 -17.73
N LYS A 3 -5.36 18.00 -17.65
CA LYS A 3 -5.12 16.86 -16.77
C LYS A 3 -5.49 17.34 -15.37
N ASN A 4 -6.49 16.73 -14.75
CA ASN A 4 -6.60 16.74 -13.29
C ASN A 4 -5.33 16.04 -12.78
N SER A 5 -4.30 16.84 -12.57
CA SER A 5 -2.93 16.40 -12.83
C SER A 5 -2.20 15.89 -11.61
N LYS A 6 -2.78 16.06 -10.41
CA LYS A 6 -2.08 15.83 -9.15
C LYS A 6 -2.68 14.72 -8.31
N ALA A 7 -1.81 13.84 -7.85
CA ALA A 7 -2.13 12.63 -7.11
C ALA A 7 -1.24 12.44 -5.86
N VAL A 8 -1.82 11.85 -4.82
CA VAL A 8 -1.10 11.33 -3.65
C VAL A 8 -1.21 9.81 -3.63
N VAL A 9 -0.08 9.12 -3.51
CA VAL A 9 -0.03 7.66 -3.34
C VAL A 9 0.19 7.34 -1.85
N VAL A 10 -0.71 6.56 -1.25
CA VAL A 10 -0.46 5.91 0.04
C VAL A 10 0.61 4.85 -0.16
N PHE A 11 1.79 5.09 0.42
CA PHE A 11 3.03 4.44 0.03
C PHE A 11 3.75 3.81 1.21
N SER A 12 4.23 2.58 1.04
CA SER A 12 4.94 1.82 2.07
C SER A 12 6.27 1.24 1.59
N GLY A 13 6.61 1.36 0.30
CA GLY A 13 7.80 0.74 -0.27
C GLY A 13 7.71 -0.78 -0.50
N GLY A 14 6.55 -1.38 -0.24
CA GLY A 14 6.26 -2.77 -0.60
C GLY A 14 5.89 -2.95 -2.07
N GLN A 15 5.70 -4.21 -2.49
CA GLN A 15 5.30 -4.56 -3.86
C GLN A 15 4.08 -3.75 -4.33
N ASP A 16 2.95 -3.90 -3.64
CA ASP A 16 1.66 -3.35 -4.04
C ASP A 16 1.69 -1.82 -4.16
N SER A 17 2.17 -1.13 -3.12
CA SER A 17 2.22 0.33 -3.10
C SER A 17 3.23 0.91 -4.10
N THR A 18 4.30 0.18 -4.42
CA THR A 18 5.24 0.55 -5.49
C THR A 18 4.63 0.35 -6.87
N THR A 19 3.90 -0.73 -7.11
CA THR A 19 3.13 -0.91 -8.35
C THR A 19 2.10 0.21 -8.51
N CYS A 20 1.41 0.62 -7.44
CA CYS A 20 0.52 1.78 -7.45
C CYS A 20 1.25 3.09 -7.76
N LEU A 21 2.48 3.27 -7.27
CA LEU A 21 3.30 4.44 -7.61
C LEU A 21 3.63 4.49 -9.11
N TYR A 22 4.06 3.36 -9.68
CA TYR A 22 4.28 3.24 -11.13
C TYR A 22 3.01 3.54 -11.92
N TRP A 23 1.88 3.00 -11.49
CA TRP A 23 0.58 3.25 -12.12
C TRP A 23 0.21 4.74 -12.06
N ALA A 24 0.43 5.40 -10.92
CA ALA A 24 0.14 6.81 -10.76
C ALA A 24 1.03 7.70 -11.65
N LEU A 25 2.32 7.36 -11.79
CA LEU A 25 3.28 8.09 -12.63
C LEU A 25 2.94 8.02 -14.13
N GLU A 26 2.25 6.96 -14.57
CA GLU A 26 1.74 6.88 -15.95
C GLU A 26 0.49 7.74 -16.16
N LYS A 27 -0.37 7.86 -15.13
CA LYS A 27 -1.71 8.47 -15.23
C LYS A 27 -1.75 9.98 -14.94
N PHE A 28 -0.87 10.49 -14.08
CA PHE A 28 -0.93 11.86 -13.55
C PHE A 28 0.38 12.61 -13.81
N ASP A 29 0.33 13.95 -13.95
CA ASP A 29 1.54 14.75 -14.22
C ASP A 29 2.38 14.99 -12.96
N HIS A 30 1.73 15.05 -11.79
CA HIS A 30 2.38 15.32 -10.53
C HIS A 30 1.95 14.29 -9.49
N VAL A 31 2.92 13.51 -9.01
CA VAL A 31 2.69 12.47 -8.02
C VAL A 31 3.53 12.76 -6.78
N GLU A 32 2.87 12.74 -5.63
CA GLU A 32 3.53 12.73 -4.31
C GLU A 32 3.18 11.45 -3.57
N ALA A 33 4.02 11.03 -2.63
CA ALA A 33 3.82 9.83 -1.83
C ALA A 33 3.64 10.20 -0.36
N VAL A 34 2.85 9.42 0.36
CA VAL A 34 2.70 9.54 1.82
C VAL A 34 2.88 8.19 2.50
N THR A 35 3.78 8.12 3.47
CA THR A 35 3.98 6.96 4.35
C THR A 35 3.49 7.29 5.75
N PHE A 36 2.83 6.32 6.37
CA PHE A 36 2.33 6.41 7.74
C PHE A 36 3.25 5.63 8.67
N ASP A 37 3.91 6.34 9.58
CA ASP A 37 4.78 5.77 10.61
C ASP A 37 4.01 5.63 11.92
N TYR A 38 3.58 4.42 12.27
CA TYR A 38 2.86 4.15 13.53
C TYR A 38 3.74 3.41 14.55
N ASP A 39 5.05 3.68 14.56
CA ASP A 39 6.06 3.00 15.40
C ASP A 39 6.16 1.50 15.10
N GLN A 40 6.01 1.17 13.82
CA GLN A 40 6.10 -0.22 13.35
C GLN A 40 7.51 -0.78 13.59
N ARG A 41 7.58 -2.06 13.99
CA ARG A 41 8.76 -2.78 14.49
C ARG A 41 10.01 -2.68 13.60
N HIS A 42 9.86 -2.41 12.31
CA HIS A 42 10.95 -2.34 11.33
C HIS A 42 11.04 -0.95 10.68
N LYS A 43 12.00 -0.15 11.14
CA LYS A 43 12.36 1.15 10.52
C LYS A 43 12.80 1.03 9.05
N GLU A 44 13.22 -0.17 8.64
CA GLU A 44 13.66 -0.47 7.28
C GLU A 44 12.58 -0.19 6.22
N GLU A 45 11.30 -0.40 6.52
CA GLU A 45 10.20 -0.14 5.58
C GLU A 45 10.12 1.34 5.18
N ILE A 46 10.33 2.24 6.14
CA ILE A 46 10.31 3.68 5.90
C ILE A 46 11.53 4.09 5.08
N GLU A 47 12.70 3.52 5.36
CA GLU A 47 13.92 3.79 4.58
C GLU A 47 13.77 3.30 3.13
N VAL A 48 13.22 2.11 2.90
CA VAL A 48 12.88 1.61 1.57
C VAL A 48 11.93 2.54 0.84
N ALA A 49 10.87 3.01 1.52
CA ALA A 49 9.93 3.96 0.93
C ALA A 49 10.61 5.29 0.54
N LYS A 50 11.46 5.84 1.41
CA LYS A 50 12.22 7.06 1.11
C LYS A 50 13.13 6.89 -0.11
N GLU A 51 13.88 5.78 -0.15
CA GLU A 51 14.79 5.48 -1.26
C GLU A 51 14.02 5.34 -2.57
N ILE A 52 12.93 4.57 -2.60
CA ILE A 52 12.13 4.41 -3.80
C ILE A 52 11.52 5.74 -4.25
N ALA A 53 11.02 6.55 -3.31
CA ALA A 53 10.46 7.84 -3.65
C ALA A 53 11.52 8.78 -4.26
N ALA A 54 12.73 8.80 -3.70
CA ALA A 54 13.86 9.55 -4.23
C ALA A 54 14.27 9.07 -5.64
N ASP A 55 14.39 7.75 -5.83
CA ASP A 55 14.71 7.14 -7.12
C ASP A 55 13.67 7.44 -8.21
N LYS A 56 12.41 7.62 -7.84
CA LYS A 56 11.32 8.02 -8.75
C LYS A 56 11.11 9.53 -8.84
N GLY A 57 11.90 10.33 -8.14
CA GLY A 57 11.79 11.79 -8.15
C GLY A 57 10.46 12.31 -7.60
N VAL A 58 9.77 11.54 -6.75
CA VAL A 58 8.49 11.94 -6.14
C VAL A 58 8.73 12.52 -4.76
N ARG A 59 8.02 13.62 -4.44
CA ARG A 59 8.05 14.17 -3.09
C ARG A 59 7.40 13.17 -2.13
N HIS A 60 8.06 12.91 -1.00
CA HIS A 60 7.63 11.96 0.00
C HIS A 60 7.33 12.64 1.33
N HIS A 61 6.12 12.40 1.85
CA HIS A 61 5.67 12.83 3.16
C HIS A 61 5.67 11.65 4.11
N ILE A 62 6.17 11.84 5.32
CA ILE A 62 6.10 10.83 6.39
C ILE A 62 5.26 11.43 7.49
N LEU A 63 4.15 10.79 7.79
CA LEU A 63 3.23 11.20 8.85
C LEU A 63 3.39 10.27 10.05
N ASP A 64 3.77 10.86 11.18
CA ASP A 64 3.79 10.18 12.47
C ASP A 64 2.35 9.91 12.93
N MET A 65 2.05 8.63 13.11
CA MET A 65 0.78 8.04 13.48
C MET A 65 0.88 7.29 14.80
N ALA A 66 1.94 7.51 15.61
CA ALA A 66 2.11 6.90 16.93
C ALA A 66 0.92 7.19 17.87
N LEU A 67 0.15 8.25 17.62
CA LEU A 67 -1.11 8.54 18.33
C LEU A 67 -2.12 7.39 18.23
N LEU A 68 -2.14 6.62 17.14
CA LEU A 68 -3.05 5.47 16.98
C LEU A 68 -2.83 4.39 18.04
N ASN A 69 -1.62 4.32 18.60
CA ASN A 69 -1.24 3.36 19.62
C ASN A 69 -1.99 3.61 20.95
N GLN A 70 -2.57 4.81 21.13
CA GLN A 70 -3.45 5.12 22.26
C GLN A 70 -4.84 4.50 22.12
N LEU A 71 -5.29 4.22 20.89
CA LEU A 71 -6.64 3.72 20.59
C LEU A 71 -6.70 2.19 20.56
N ALA A 72 -5.60 1.52 20.25
CA ALA A 72 -5.55 0.07 20.13
C ALA A 72 -4.28 -0.48 20.83
N PRO A 73 -4.40 -1.09 22.03
CA PRO A 73 -3.33 -1.91 22.57
C PRO A 73 -3.21 -3.18 21.70
N ASN A 74 -2.20 -3.25 20.84
CA ASN A 74 -1.95 -4.40 19.96
C ASN A 74 -0.47 -4.83 20.02
N ALA A 75 -0.16 -6.01 19.47
CA ALA A 75 1.19 -6.59 19.53
C ALA A 75 2.29 -5.80 18.77
N LEU A 76 1.92 -4.71 18.07
CA LEU A 76 2.86 -3.79 17.42
C LEU A 76 3.40 -2.72 18.38
N THR A 77 2.65 -2.41 19.44
CA THR A 77 2.92 -1.27 20.35
C THR A 77 3.35 -1.73 21.74
N ARG A 78 3.20 -3.02 22.01
CA ARG A 78 3.55 -3.69 23.25
C ARG A 78 4.66 -4.69 23.00
N ASN A 79 5.86 -4.36 23.48
CA ASN A 79 7.07 -5.20 23.35
C ASN A 79 6.95 -6.59 24.03
N ASP A 80 5.94 -6.80 24.87
CA ASP A 80 5.68 -8.01 25.65
C ASP A 80 4.66 -8.96 25.00
N MET A 81 4.12 -8.64 23.82
CA MET A 81 3.18 -9.51 23.11
C MET A 81 3.84 -10.20 21.91
N GLU A 82 3.72 -11.54 21.85
CA GLU A 82 4.08 -12.29 20.66
C GLU A 82 3.14 -11.93 19.50
N VAL A 83 3.72 -11.66 18.33
CA VAL A 83 2.97 -11.52 17.08
C VAL A 83 2.47 -12.90 16.70
N LYS A 84 1.19 -13.15 16.95
CA LYS A 84 0.47 -14.33 16.48
C LYS A 84 -0.30 -13.96 15.22
N ASP A 85 -0.14 -14.78 14.20
CA ASP A 85 -1.03 -14.81 13.05
C ASP A 85 -2.42 -15.23 13.52
N GLY A 86 -3.46 -14.77 12.80
CA GLY A 86 -4.79 -15.29 13.03
C GLY A 86 -4.92 -16.70 12.46
N GLU A 87 -5.50 -17.62 13.23
CA GLU A 87 -5.83 -18.97 12.76
C GLU A 87 -7.26 -18.97 12.19
N ASN A 88 -7.53 -19.79 11.17
CA ASN A 88 -8.89 -20.04 10.65
C ASN A 88 -9.71 -18.80 10.26
N GLY A 89 -9.07 -17.77 9.69
CA GLY A 89 -9.74 -16.54 9.25
C GLY A 89 -9.88 -15.47 10.34
N GLU A 90 -9.28 -15.69 11.51
CA GLU A 90 -9.08 -14.63 12.50
C GLU A 90 -8.04 -13.60 12.02
N LEU A 91 -8.13 -12.39 12.56
CA LEU A 91 -7.19 -11.32 12.24
C LEU A 91 -5.93 -11.46 13.11
N PRO A 92 -4.74 -11.13 12.59
CA PRO A 92 -3.50 -11.14 13.38
C PRO A 92 -3.63 -10.28 14.65
N SER A 93 -2.90 -10.67 15.70
CA SER A 93 -2.80 -9.91 16.97
C SER A 93 -2.24 -8.48 16.84
N THR A 94 -1.73 -8.14 15.66
CA THR A 94 -1.25 -6.81 15.26
C THR A 94 -2.35 -5.95 14.60
N PHE A 95 -3.56 -6.49 14.42
CA PHE A 95 -4.65 -5.80 13.76
C PHE A 95 -5.13 -4.57 14.56
N VAL A 96 -5.28 -3.45 13.86
CA VAL A 96 -5.97 -2.25 14.36
C VAL A 96 -7.26 -2.08 13.55
N PRO A 97 -8.44 -2.30 14.15
CA PRO A 97 -9.70 -2.10 13.47
C PRO A 97 -9.83 -0.68 12.91
N GLY A 98 -10.13 -0.57 11.61
CA GLY A 98 -10.40 0.70 10.94
C GLY A 98 -9.17 1.58 10.70
N ARG A 99 -7.95 1.03 10.73
CA ARG A 99 -6.74 1.82 10.44
C ARG A 99 -6.77 2.45 9.04
N ASN A 100 -7.34 1.78 8.03
CA ASN A 100 -7.38 2.33 6.68
C ASN A 100 -8.37 3.49 6.57
N LEU A 101 -9.39 3.56 7.43
CA LEU A 101 -10.25 4.75 7.53
C LEU A 101 -9.41 5.97 7.91
N LEU A 102 -8.53 5.80 8.90
CA LEU A 102 -7.65 6.87 9.35
C LEU A 102 -6.63 7.22 8.25
N PHE A 103 -5.91 6.24 7.72
CA PHE A 103 -4.91 6.48 6.67
C PHE A 103 -5.49 7.20 5.47
N LEU A 104 -6.65 6.78 4.96
CA LEU A 104 -7.30 7.46 3.83
C LEU A 104 -7.81 8.85 4.21
N SER A 105 -8.25 9.06 5.46
CA SER A 105 -8.60 10.40 5.96
C SER A 105 -7.38 11.34 5.99
N PHE A 106 -6.25 10.91 6.55
CA PHE A 106 -5.02 11.70 6.58
C PHE A 106 -4.46 11.94 5.17
N ALA A 107 -4.48 10.92 4.30
CA ALA A 107 -4.04 11.06 2.91
C ALA A 107 -4.89 12.07 2.13
N SER A 108 -6.20 12.09 2.32
CA SER A 108 -7.09 13.07 1.67
C SER A 108 -6.94 14.48 2.25
N ILE A 109 -6.69 14.63 3.55
CA ILE A 109 -6.36 15.93 4.14
C ILE A 109 -5.05 16.46 3.55
N LEU A 110 -4.02 15.61 3.44
CA LEU A 110 -2.77 15.96 2.76
C LEU A 110 -3.03 16.33 1.29
N ALA A 111 -3.81 15.53 0.59
CA ALA A 111 -4.18 15.77 -0.81
C ALA A 111 -4.78 17.17 -0.97
N ARG A 112 -5.71 17.57 -0.10
CA ARG A 112 -6.26 18.94 -0.07
C ARG A 112 -5.17 20.01 0.08
N GLN A 113 -4.27 19.85 1.05
CA GLN A 113 -3.22 20.85 1.33
C GLN A 113 -2.28 21.05 0.14
N ILE A 114 -2.04 19.99 -0.64
CA ILE A 114 -1.14 20.05 -1.80
C ILE A 114 -1.87 20.27 -3.13
N GLY A 115 -3.20 20.42 -3.12
CA GLY A 115 -4.04 20.59 -4.31
C GLY A 115 -4.17 19.34 -5.18
N ALA A 116 -4.11 18.14 -4.58
CA ALA A 116 -4.32 16.87 -5.26
C ALA A 116 -5.79 16.42 -5.21
N LYS A 117 -6.36 16.10 -6.38
CA LYS A 117 -7.70 15.52 -6.49
C LYS A 117 -7.72 14.01 -6.28
N HIS A 118 -6.60 13.35 -6.60
CA HIS A 118 -6.53 11.90 -6.66
C HIS A 118 -5.75 11.33 -5.48
N VAL A 119 -6.31 10.31 -4.84
CA VAL A 119 -5.62 9.55 -3.79
C VAL A 119 -5.58 8.09 -4.22
N ILE A 120 -4.39 7.51 -4.31
CA ILE A 120 -4.17 6.13 -4.75
C ILE A 120 -3.82 5.31 -3.52
N THR A 121 -4.41 4.13 -3.41
CA THR A 121 -4.09 3.16 -2.36
C THR A 121 -3.98 1.75 -2.94
N GLY A 122 -3.05 0.97 -2.39
CA GLY A 122 -2.82 -0.42 -2.79
C GLY A 122 -3.68 -1.45 -2.06
N VAL A 123 -4.73 -1.03 -1.34
CA VAL A 123 -5.65 -1.99 -0.72
C VAL A 123 -6.33 -2.85 -1.79
N CYS A 124 -6.45 -4.15 -1.51
CA CYS A 124 -7.10 -5.12 -2.38
C CYS A 124 -8.05 -6.03 -1.60
N GLU A 125 -9.03 -6.60 -2.30
CA GLU A 125 -10.03 -7.52 -1.75
C GLU A 125 -9.79 -8.98 -2.18
N THR A 126 -8.86 -9.22 -3.10
CA THR A 126 -8.49 -10.57 -3.60
C THR A 126 -7.58 -11.33 -2.65
N ASP A 127 -6.62 -10.66 -2.02
CA ASP A 127 -5.70 -11.24 -1.01
C ASP A 127 -6.31 -11.22 0.41
N PHE A 128 -7.63 -11.34 0.51
CA PHE A 128 -8.40 -11.01 1.69
C PHE A 128 -8.03 -11.85 2.91
N SER A 129 -7.45 -11.19 3.89
CA SER A 129 -7.18 -11.71 5.23
C SER A 129 -8.28 -11.34 6.24
N GLY A 130 -9.48 -10.92 5.79
CA GLY A 130 -10.60 -10.61 6.68
C GLY A 130 -10.94 -9.12 6.85
N TYR A 131 -10.13 -8.21 6.31
CA TYR A 131 -10.12 -6.77 6.65
C TYR A 131 -11.29 -6.00 6.04
N PRO A 132 -12.32 -5.60 6.82
CA PRO A 132 -13.48 -4.90 6.26
C PRO A 132 -13.14 -3.53 5.65
N ASP A 133 -12.06 -2.91 6.12
CA ASP A 133 -11.54 -1.61 5.68
C ASP A 133 -10.59 -1.69 4.46
N CYS A 134 -10.56 -2.84 3.77
CA CYS A 134 -9.90 -3.00 2.46
C CYS A 134 -10.87 -3.22 1.31
N ARG A 135 -12.18 -3.41 1.57
CA ARG A 135 -13.17 -3.77 0.56
C ARG A 135 -13.56 -2.59 -0.33
N ASP A 136 -13.95 -2.87 -1.57
CA ASP A 136 -14.39 -1.84 -2.52
C ASP A 136 -15.56 -1.01 -1.98
N VAL A 137 -16.55 -1.68 -1.36
CA VAL A 137 -17.72 -1.01 -0.78
C VAL A 137 -17.35 -0.02 0.32
N PHE A 138 -16.31 -0.34 1.12
CA PHE A 138 -15.80 0.55 2.15
C PHE A 138 -15.10 1.75 1.52
N VAL A 139 -14.19 1.54 0.57
CA VAL A 139 -13.44 2.62 -0.08
C VAL A 139 -14.41 3.60 -0.78
N LYS A 140 -15.43 3.09 -1.48
CA LYS A 140 -16.46 3.93 -2.11
C LYS A 140 -17.25 4.75 -1.10
N SER A 141 -17.70 4.13 0.00
CA SER A 141 -18.42 4.83 1.06
C SER A 141 -17.56 5.90 1.73
N LEU A 142 -16.27 5.61 1.95
CA LEU A 142 -15.34 6.56 2.53
C LEU A 142 -15.03 7.72 1.58
N ASN A 143 -14.90 7.48 0.27
CA ASN A 143 -14.72 8.56 -0.70
C ASN A 143 -15.86 9.59 -0.62
N VAL A 144 -17.11 9.13 -0.53
CA VAL A 144 -18.27 10.03 -0.35
C VAL A 144 -18.15 10.81 0.96
N THR A 145 -17.81 10.13 2.04
CA THR A 145 -17.63 10.75 3.37
C THR A 145 -16.55 11.83 3.35
N LEU A 146 -15.41 11.57 2.72
CA LEU A 146 -14.30 12.51 2.63
C LEU A 146 -14.67 13.76 1.83
N ASN A 147 -15.35 13.59 0.70
CA ASN A 147 -15.84 14.71 -0.12
C ASN A 147 -16.82 15.59 0.66
N LEU A 148 -17.77 14.99 1.37
CA LEU A 148 -18.71 15.73 2.23
C LEU A 148 -18.02 16.43 3.39
N SER A 149 -17.00 15.80 3.99
CA SER A 149 -16.32 16.35 5.17
C SER A 149 -15.51 17.61 4.89
N MET A 150 -15.04 17.78 3.65
CA MET A 150 -14.14 18.85 3.25
C MET A 150 -14.73 19.79 2.18
N ASP A 151 -15.93 19.52 1.69
CA ASP A 151 -16.52 20.21 0.54
C ASP A 151 -15.54 20.19 -0.65
N ASP A 152 -15.21 18.98 -1.10
CA ASP A 152 -14.18 18.71 -2.12
C ASP A 152 -14.61 17.56 -3.04
N GLU A 153 -13.84 17.31 -4.11
CA GLU A 153 -14.13 16.30 -5.13
C GLU A 153 -13.02 15.25 -5.25
N PHE A 154 -12.57 14.68 -4.13
CA PHE A 154 -11.56 13.62 -4.18
C PHE A 154 -12.03 12.40 -4.97
N VAL A 155 -11.08 11.73 -5.60
CA VAL A 155 -11.26 10.42 -6.23
C VAL A 155 -10.25 9.44 -5.62
N LEU A 156 -10.76 8.44 -4.90
CA LEU A 156 -9.96 7.33 -4.40
C LEU A 156 -9.81 6.28 -5.49
N HIS A 157 -8.56 5.94 -5.81
CA HIS A 157 -8.20 4.89 -6.75
C HIS A 157 -7.64 3.67 -6.02
N THR A 158 -8.14 2.50 -6.37
CA THR A 158 -7.66 1.19 -5.87
C THR A 158 -7.28 0.30 -7.06
N PRO A 159 -6.15 0.57 -7.75
CA PRO A 159 -5.80 -0.11 -9.00
C PRO A 159 -5.65 -1.64 -8.85
N LEU A 160 -5.37 -2.10 -7.63
CA LEU A 160 -5.15 -3.51 -7.31
C LEU A 160 -6.39 -4.21 -6.73
N MET A 161 -7.54 -3.52 -6.62
CA MET A 161 -8.72 -4.03 -5.89
C MET A 161 -9.12 -5.44 -6.29
N TRP A 162 -9.05 -5.71 -7.59
CA TRP A 162 -9.51 -6.94 -8.24
C TRP A 162 -8.38 -7.78 -8.81
N LEU A 163 -7.12 -7.45 -8.50
CA LEU A 163 -5.96 -8.17 -9.02
C LEU A 163 -5.43 -9.15 -7.98
N ASP A 164 -5.14 -10.37 -8.38
CA ASP A 164 -4.34 -11.28 -7.57
C ASP A 164 -2.83 -10.90 -7.60
N LYS A 165 -1.98 -11.66 -6.91
CA LYS A 165 -0.54 -11.40 -6.90
C LYS A 165 0.14 -11.61 -8.25
N ALA A 166 -0.31 -12.54 -9.08
CA ALA A 166 0.25 -12.74 -10.41
C ALA A 166 -0.12 -11.57 -11.33
N GLU A 167 -1.37 -11.13 -11.30
CA GLU A 167 -1.85 -9.96 -12.04
C GLU A 167 -1.19 -8.66 -11.54
N THR A 168 -0.85 -8.57 -10.25
CA THR A 168 -0.07 -7.44 -9.71
C THR A 168 1.37 -7.41 -10.26
N TRP A 169 2.00 -8.58 -10.48
CA TRP A 169 3.28 -8.68 -11.17
C TRP A 169 3.18 -8.32 -12.64
N GLU A 170 2.13 -8.79 -13.33
CA GLU A 170 1.84 -8.43 -14.71
C GLU A 170 1.64 -6.92 -14.88
N LEU A 171 0.91 -6.28 -13.96
CA LEU A 171 0.73 -4.83 -13.96
C LEU A 171 2.07 -4.11 -13.77
N ALA A 172 2.90 -4.55 -12.82
CA ALA A 172 4.24 -3.99 -12.63
C ALA A 172 5.10 -4.11 -13.89
N ASP A 173 5.01 -5.23 -14.62
CA ASP A 173 5.73 -5.44 -15.87
C ASP A 173 5.21 -4.58 -17.02
N THR A 174 3.88 -4.50 -17.18
CA THR A 174 3.23 -3.63 -18.17
C THR A 174 3.65 -2.16 -17.99
N LEU A 175 3.84 -1.73 -16.74
CA LEU A 175 4.29 -0.39 -16.38
C LEU A 175 5.81 -0.19 -16.48
N GLY A 176 6.57 -1.20 -16.94
CA GLY A 176 8.03 -1.17 -17.02
C GLY A 176 8.75 -1.18 -15.67
N GLY A 177 8.04 -1.57 -14.61
CA GLY A 177 8.52 -1.59 -13.23
C GLY A 177 8.93 -2.97 -12.71
N PHE A 178 8.80 -4.05 -13.49
CA PHE A 178 8.99 -5.44 -13.02
C PHE A 178 10.27 -5.67 -12.22
N GLU A 179 11.45 -5.44 -12.81
CA GLU A 179 12.73 -5.68 -12.14
C GLU A 179 12.92 -4.77 -10.92
N TYR A 180 12.49 -3.51 -11.04
CA TYR A 180 12.58 -2.57 -9.93
C TYR A 180 11.72 -3.00 -8.75
N VAL A 181 10.46 -3.38 -9.00
CA VAL A 181 9.55 -3.92 -7.99
C VAL A 181 10.14 -5.20 -7.40
N ARG A 182 10.72 -6.06 -8.22
CA ARG A 182 11.31 -7.32 -7.78
C ARG A 182 12.50 -7.16 -6.85
N GLU A 183 13.39 -6.21 -7.12
CA GLU A 183 14.66 -6.10 -6.39
C GLU A 183 14.65 -5.03 -5.29
N LYS A 184 13.90 -3.94 -5.46
CA LYS A 184 14.03 -2.74 -4.61
C LYS A 184 12.98 -2.62 -3.51
N THR A 185 11.87 -3.36 -3.61
CA THR A 185 10.76 -3.26 -2.64
C THR A 185 10.96 -4.17 -1.44
N LEU A 186 10.26 -3.85 -0.34
CA LEU A 186 10.26 -4.64 0.89
C LEU A 186 8.85 -5.14 1.20
N THR A 187 8.64 -6.45 1.02
CA THR A 187 7.40 -7.15 1.43
C THR A 187 7.63 -8.05 2.65
N CYS A 188 8.89 -8.43 2.91
CA CYS A 188 9.25 -9.39 3.95
C CYS A 188 9.00 -8.84 5.36
N TYR A 189 8.28 -9.58 6.19
CA TYR A 189 8.08 -9.22 7.62
C TYR A 189 9.37 -9.19 8.44
N ASN A 190 10.46 -9.79 7.93
CA ASN A 190 11.77 -9.77 8.58
C ASN A 190 12.69 -8.65 8.07
N GLY A 191 12.18 -7.71 7.27
CA GLY A 191 12.97 -6.55 6.80
C GLY A 191 13.94 -6.86 5.65
N ILE A 192 13.82 -8.03 5.00
CA ILE A 192 14.70 -8.41 3.88
C ILE A 192 14.08 -7.95 2.55
N ARG A 193 14.80 -7.08 1.81
CA ARG A 193 14.35 -6.54 0.53
C ARG A 193 14.32 -7.59 -0.58
N GLY A 194 13.63 -7.28 -1.67
CA GLY A 194 13.59 -8.10 -2.87
C GLY A 194 12.82 -9.41 -2.66
N GLU A 195 13.48 -10.54 -2.88
CA GLU A 195 12.90 -11.89 -2.68
C GLU A 195 12.53 -12.15 -1.20
N GLY A 196 13.21 -11.46 -0.28
CA GLY A 196 12.94 -11.56 1.15
C GLY A 196 13.50 -12.83 1.78
N CYS A 197 12.89 -13.28 2.90
CA CYS A 197 13.39 -14.44 3.65
C CYS A 197 12.94 -15.80 3.10
N GLY A 198 11.93 -15.84 2.21
CA GLY A 198 11.32 -17.09 1.72
C GLY A 198 10.39 -17.80 2.72
N ASP A 199 10.54 -17.56 4.02
CA ASP A 199 9.84 -18.34 5.05
C ASP A 199 8.58 -17.68 5.61
N CYS A 200 8.48 -16.35 5.58
CA CYS A 200 7.32 -15.64 6.13
C CYS A 200 6.10 -15.66 5.17
N PRO A 201 4.85 -15.53 5.67
CA PRO A 201 3.65 -15.57 4.85
C PRO A 201 3.68 -14.57 3.68
N ALA A 202 4.15 -13.34 3.93
CA ALA A 202 4.23 -12.30 2.91
C ALA A 202 5.22 -12.66 1.77
N CYS A 203 6.37 -13.26 2.10
CA CYS A 203 7.32 -13.75 1.10
C CYS A 203 6.74 -14.89 0.27
N ARG A 204 6.07 -15.86 0.91
CA ARG A 204 5.45 -17.00 0.20
C ARG A 204 4.36 -16.53 -0.76
N LEU A 205 3.49 -15.63 -0.32
CA LEU A 205 2.43 -15.06 -1.16
C LEU A 205 3.02 -14.32 -2.36
N ARG A 206 4.02 -13.45 -2.14
CA ARG A 206 4.73 -12.73 -3.21
C ARG A 206 5.42 -13.66 -4.20
N GLN A 207 6.11 -14.69 -3.71
CA GLN A 207 6.82 -15.66 -4.55
C GLN A 207 5.87 -16.52 -5.37
N ASN A 208 4.78 -17.02 -4.77
CA ASN A 208 3.77 -17.80 -5.49
C ASN A 208 3.17 -16.99 -6.66
N GLY A 209 2.85 -15.71 -6.43
CA GLY A 209 2.38 -14.83 -7.49
C GLY A 209 3.42 -14.60 -8.60
N LEU A 210 4.69 -14.49 -8.22
CA LEU A 210 5.79 -14.33 -9.19
C LEU A 210 5.93 -15.59 -10.06
N ASP A 211 5.92 -16.77 -9.45
CA ASP A 211 6.06 -18.04 -10.15
C ASP A 211 4.89 -18.27 -11.13
N MET A 212 3.66 -17.97 -10.70
CA MET A 212 2.48 -18.02 -11.55
C MET A 212 2.58 -17.08 -12.75
N TYR A 213 3.00 -15.83 -12.53
CA TYR A 213 3.17 -14.85 -13.60
C TYR A 213 4.23 -15.28 -14.62
N LEU A 214 5.40 -15.74 -14.14
CA LEU A 214 6.48 -16.19 -15.02
C LEU A 214 6.06 -17.40 -15.87
N ALA A 215 5.36 -18.37 -15.29
CA ALA A 215 4.82 -19.51 -16.02
C ALA A 215 3.82 -19.09 -17.12
N GLN A 216 2.96 -18.11 -16.85
CA GLN A 216 2.00 -17.58 -17.85
C GLN A 216 2.72 -16.82 -18.98
N LYS A 217 3.76 -16.06 -18.65
CA LYS A 217 4.58 -15.29 -19.61
C LYS A 217 5.37 -16.20 -20.55
N GLU A 218 5.86 -17.34 -20.07
CA GLU A 218 6.53 -18.34 -20.90
C GLU A 218 5.59 -19.02 -21.90
N VAL A 219 4.33 -19.27 -21.53
CA VAL A 219 3.32 -19.87 -22.44
C VAL A 219 2.85 -18.89 -23.52
N SER A 220 2.94 -17.59 -23.24
CA SER A 220 2.49 -16.51 -24.14
C SER A 220 3.57 -16.01 -25.10
N ARG A 221 4.80 -16.56 -25.04
CA ARG A 221 5.93 -16.30 -25.95
C ARG A 221 6.03 -17.35 -27.05
#